data_AF-A0A6N2CMX2-F1
#
_entry.id   AF-A0A6N2CMX2-F1
#
_cell.length_a   1.000
_cell.length_b   1.000
_cell.length_c   1.000
_cell.angle_alpha   90.00
_cell.angle_beta   90.00
_cell.angle_gamma   90.00
#
_symmetry.space_group_name_H-M   'P 1'
#
loop_
_entity.id
_entity.type
_entity.pdbx_description
1 polymer ?
#
loop_
_entity_poly.entity_id
_entity_poly.type
_entity_poly.pdbx_seq_one_letter_code
_entity_poly.pdbx_strand_id
1 'polypeptide(L)'
;MISSANETLSAGIIIAKHSRMTPENISNWLEYLQTPTELANLLGLLASITYLCILALLANFLSKRVIALVFHPIFLKTAITWDDLLIEHKVLIRFSHIVPAAIIHFFAPTLFENHSEVSSLFSLMVNIYLIIITLMIIDALLNFFRALWERGAAGRRYPAKSFIQAAKLIINLIGFIFILSSLLDRSPVVL
;
A
#
# COMPACT_ATOMS: atom_id res chain seq x y z
N MET A 1 18.35 12.23 -40.72
CA MET A 1 17.38 11.29 -40.12
C MET A 1 17.49 11.20 -38.59
N ILE A 2 18.67 11.27 -37.97
CA ILE A 2 18.81 11.14 -36.50
C ILE A 2 18.27 12.37 -35.73
N SER A 3 18.39 13.58 -36.29
CA SER A 3 17.94 14.82 -35.63
C SER A 3 16.41 14.95 -35.50
N SER A 4 15.63 14.55 -36.51
CA SER A 4 14.15 14.60 -36.44
C SER A 4 13.57 13.55 -35.49
N ALA A 5 14.23 12.38 -35.34
CA ALA A 5 13.81 11.37 -34.37
C ALA A 5 14.01 11.86 -32.91
N ASN A 6 15.09 12.60 -32.64
CA ASN A 6 15.40 13.13 -31.31
C ASN A 6 14.43 14.26 -30.90
N GLU A 7 13.99 15.09 -31.85
CA GLU A 7 12.95 16.10 -31.62
C GLU A 7 11.58 15.47 -31.36
N THR A 8 11.20 14.41 -32.08
CA THR A 8 9.94 13.71 -31.82
C THR A 8 9.94 12.94 -30.49
N LEU A 9 11.10 12.39 -30.07
CA LEU A 9 11.26 11.73 -28.78
C LEU A 9 11.20 12.76 -27.64
N SER A 10 11.88 13.90 -27.81
CA SER A 10 11.83 15.03 -26.89
C SER A 10 10.42 15.60 -26.77
N ALA A 11 9.72 15.81 -27.88
CA ALA A 11 8.33 16.26 -27.90
C ALA A 11 7.38 15.24 -27.25
N GLY A 12 7.57 13.94 -27.49
CA GLY A 12 6.80 12.87 -26.84
C GLY A 12 7.04 12.82 -25.32
N ILE A 13 8.27 13.01 -24.87
CA ILE A 13 8.64 13.11 -23.45
C ILE A 13 8.05 14.38 -22.83
N ILE A 14 8.06 15.51 -23.52
CA ILE A 14 7.50 16.79 -23.04
C ILE A 14 5.97 16.70 -22.93
N ILE A 15 5.29 16.13 -23.93
CA ILE A 15 3.83 15.91 -23.89
C ILE A 15 3.46 14.92 -22.78
N ALA A 16 4.21 13.82 -22.63
CA ALA A 16 4.02 12.86 -21.55
C ALA A 16 4.37 13.42 -20.17
N LYS A 17 5.24 14.44 -20.09
CA LYS A 17 5.55 15.17 -18.86
C LYS A 17 4.40 16.11 -18.50
N HIS A 18 3.80 16.79 -19.48
CA HIS A 18 2.69 17.74 -19.28
C HIS A 18 1.33 17.06 -19.02
N SER A 19 1.15 15.79 -19.44
CA SER A 19 -0.08 15.02 -19.22
C SER A 19 -0.17 14.34 -17.85
N ARG A 20 0.89 14.39 -17.03
CA ARG A 20 0.89 13.81 -15.68
C ARG A 20 0.22 14.78 -14.73
N MET A 21 -0.61 14.29 -13.81
CA MET A 21 -1.16 15.12 -12.72
C MET A 21 -0.09 15.37 -11.64
N THR A 22 1.00 16.04 -12.01
CA THR A 22 2.03 16.48 -11.06
C THR A 22 1.67 17.86 -10.50
N PRO A 23 2.22 18.22 -9.32
CA PRO A 23 1.99 19.52 -8.72
C PRO A 23 2.28 20.69 -9.65
N GLU A 24 3.32 20.56 -10.48
CA GLU A 24 3.80 21.60 -11.39
C GLU A 24 2.85 21.80 -12.58
N ASN A 25 2.29 20.72 -13.13
CA ASN A 25 1.33 20.87 -14.23
C ASN A 25 0.03 21.50 -13.75
N ILE A 26 -0.40 21.17 -12.53
CA ILE A 26 -1.58 21.77 -11.92
C ILE A 26 -1.30 23.24 -11.55
N SER A 27 -0.12 23.55 -10.99
CA SER A 27 0.23 24.93 -10.66
C SER A 27 0.34 25.81 -11.91
N ASN A 28 0.98 25.33 -12.98
CA ASN A 28 1.05 26.04 -14.25
C ASN A 28 -0.33 26.33 -14.85
N TRP A 29 -1.29 25.41 -14.73
CA TRP A 29 -2.67 25.63 -15.16
C TRP A 29 -3.40 26.68 -14.30
N LEU A 30 -3.14 26.71 -12.99
CA LEU A 30 -3.68 27.73 -12.08
C LEU A 30 -3.05 29.11 -12.31
N GLU A 31 -1.77 29.17 -12.66
CA GLU A 31 -1.10 30.42 -13.04
C GLU A 31 -1.69 31.02 -14.32
N TYR A 32 -2.09 30.17 -15.29
CA TYR A 32 -2.83 30.61 -16.47
C TYR A 32 -4.18 31.29 -16.11
N LEU A 33 -4.79 30.88 -14.99
CA LEU A 33 -6.00 31.49 -14.43
C LEU A 33 -5.72 32.77 -13.60
N GLN A 34 -4.51 33.32 -13.68
CA GLN A 34 -4.03 34.51 -12.94
C GLN A 34 -3.99 34.31 -11.41
N THR A 35 -3.85 33.06 -10.95
CA THR A 35 -3.65 32.78 -9.53
C THR A 35 -2.22 33.16 -9.13
N PRO A 36 -1.98 33.76 -7.95
CA PRO A 36 -0.63 34.03 -7.47
C PRO A 36 0.22 32.74 -7.40
N THR A 37 1.47 32.80 -7.84
CA THR A 37 2.42 31.67 -7.93
C THR A 37 2.52 30.85 -6.65
N GLU A 38 2.55 31.49 -5.47
CA GLU A 38 2.59 30.77 -4.19
C GLU A 38 1.32 29.94 -3.94
N LEU A 39 0.15 30.51 -4.25
CA LEU A 39 -1.13 29.80 -4.14
C LEU A 39 -1.24 28.67 -5.18
N ALA A 40 -0.79 28.92 -6.40
CA ALA A 40 -0.81 27.92 -7.48
C ALA A 40 0.00 26.67 -7.12
N ASN A 41 1.20 26.85 -6.56
CA ASN A 41 2.06 25.74 -6.13
C ASN A 41 1.47 24.97 -4.95
N LEU A 42 0.93 25.67 -3.94
CA LEU A 42 0.28 25.02 -2.80
C LEU A 42 -0.94 24.19 -3.25
N LEU A 43 -1.79 24.78 -4.09
CA LEU A 43 -2.98 24.11 -4.62
C LEU A 43 -2.62 22.93 -5.52
N GLY A 44 -1.58 23.06 -6.35
CA GLY A 44 -1.08 21.96 -7.19
C GLY A 44 -0.59 20.77 -6.37
N LEU A 45 0.15 21.03 -5.30
CA LEU A 45 0.62 20.00 -4.38
C LEU A 45 -0.55 19.31 -3.66
N LEU A 46 -1.48 20.09 -3.10
CA LEU A 46 -2.68 19.56 -2.41
C LEU A 46 -3.56 18.74 -3.35
N ALA A 47 -3.76 19.19 -4.59
CA ALA A 47 -4.52 18.47 -5.60
C ALA A 47 -3.87 17.12 -5.94
N SER A 48 -2.54 17.10 -6.10
CA SER A 48 -1.79 15.87 -6.40
C SER A 48 -1.81 14.86 -5.25
N ILE A 49 -1.69 15.33 -4.00
CA ILE A 49 -1.85 14.51 -2.79
C ILE A 49 -3.27 13.94 -2.73
N THR A 50 -4.28 14.76 -2.95
CA THR A 50 -5.68 14.35 -2.94
C THR A 50 -5.96 13.30 -4.03
N TYR A 51 -5.42 13.51 -5.23
CA TYR A 51 -5.50 12.56 -6.34
C TYR A 51 -4.91 11.19 -5.97
N LEU A 52 -3.70 11.16 -5.41
CA LEU A 52 -3.05 9.92 -4.99
C LEU A 52 -3.86 9.21 -3.88
N CYS A 53 -4.37 9.96 -2.91
CA CYS A 53 -5.23 9.42 -1.85
C CYS A 53 -6.51 8.79 -2.41
N ILE A 54 -7.19 9.46 -3.36
CA ILE A 54 -8.38 8.92 -4.03
C ILE A 54 -8.04 7.63 -4.78
N LEU A 55 -6.92 7.60 -5.51
CA LEU A 55 -6.47 6.42 -6.25
C LEU A 55 -6.21 5.23 -5.30
N ALA A 56 -5.53 5.47 -4.19
CA ALA A 56 -5.27 4.45 -3.18
C ALA A 56 -6.57 3.95 -2.52
N LEU A 57 -7.50 4.85 -2.19
CA LEU A 57 -8.81 4.48 -1.62
C LEU A 57 -9.64 3.66 -2.61
N LEU A 58 -9.64 4.04 -3.89
CA LEU A 58 -10.33 3.31 -4.94
C LEU A 58 -9.72 1.91 -5.12
N ALA A 59 -8.39 1.79 -5.11
CA ALA A 59 -7.69 0.52 -5.19
C ALA A 59 -8.01 -0.39 -3.99
N ASN A 60 -8.07 0.17 -2.78
CA ASN A 60 -8.49 -0.54 -1.56
C ASN A 60 -9.94 -1.04 -1.65
N PHE A 61 -10.86 -0.17 -2.08
CA PHE A 61 -12.26 -0.51 -2.26
C PHE A 61 -12.44 -1.61 -3.32
N LEU A 62 -11.77 -1.46 -4.46
CA LEU A 62 -11.80 -2.44 -5.54
C LEU A 62 -11.23 -3.78 -5.09
N SER A 63 -10.10 -3.79 -4.39
CA SER A 63 -9.48 -5.03 -3.89
C SER A 63 -10.41 -5.78 -2.93
N LYS A 64 -11.03 -5.08 -1.98
CA LYS A 64 -12.02 -5.69 -1.07
C LYS A 64 -13.26 -6.19 -1.80
N ARG A 65 -13.74 -5.43 -2.79
CA ARG A 65 -14.91 -5.80 -3.59
C ARG A 65 -14.63 -7.01 -4.48
N VAL A 66 -13.46 -7.07 -5.12
CA VAL A 66 -13.00 -8.25 -5.87
C VAL A 66 -12.93 -9.44 -4.95
N ILE A 67 -12.38 -9.29 -3.74
CA ILE A 67 -12.33 -10.40 -2.79
C ILE A 67 -13.73 -10.87 -2.42
N ALA A 68 -14.62 -9.95 -2.05
CA ALA A 68 -16.00 -10.30 -1.67
C ALA A 68 -16.78 -10.93 -2.83
N LEU A 69 -16.61 -10.46 -4.06
CA LEU A 69 -17.37 -10.94 -5.23
C LEU A 69 -16.83 -12.24 -5.82
N VAL A 70 -15.51 -12.41 -5.85
CA VAL A 70 -14.89 -13.60 -6.47
C VAL A 70 -14.90 -14.77 -5.51
N PHE A 71 -14.52 -14.53 -4.25
CA PHE A 71 -14.33 -15.64 -3.32
C PHE A 71 -15.65 -16.13 -2.72
N HIS A 72 -16.60 -15.24 -2.42
CA HIS A 72 -17.88 -15.66 -1.80
C HIS A 72 -18.69 -16.70 -2.60
N PRO A 73 -18.84 -16.61 -3.94
CA PRO A 73 -19.57 -17.62 -4.71
C PRO A 73 -18.75 -18.87 -5.05
N ILE A 74 -17.41 -18.78 -5.07
CA ILE A 74 -16.54 -19.95 -5.30
C ILE A 74 -16.60 -20.91 -4.10
N PHE A 75 -16.60 -20.35 -2.89
CA PHE A 75 -16.59 -21.14 -1.66
C PHE A 75 -17.92 -21.83 -1.34
N LEU A 76 -19.06 -21.28 -1.79
CA LEU A 76 -20.35 -21.98 -1.71
C LEU A 76 -20.43 -23.24 -2.60
N LYS A 77 -19.49 -23.41 -3.54
CA LYS A 77 -19.46 -24.54 -4.48
C LYS A 77 -18.43 -25.61 -4.11
N THR A 78 -17.49 -25.35 -3.21
CA THR A 78 -16.45 -26.31 -2.82
C THR A 78 -16.82 -27.08 -1.56
N ALA A 79 -16.64 -28.41 -1.58
CA ALA A 79 -16.80 -29.28 -0.40
C ALA A 79 -15.55 -29.29 0.51
N ILE A 80 -14.64 -28.35 0.30
CA ILE A 80 -13.41 -28.21 1.08
C ILE A 80 -13.78 -27.47 2.37
N THR A 81 -13.15 -27.79 3.50
CA THR A 81 -13.49 -27.17 4.79
C THR A 81 -12.46 -26.15 5.27
N TRP A 82 -11.31 -26.09 4.59
CA TRP A 82 -10.18 -25.22 4.96
C TRP A 82 -10.29 -23.82 4.34
N ASP A 83 -10.97 -23.69 3.22
CA ASP A 83 -11.35 -22.42 2.59
C ASP A 83 -12.25 -21.56 3.49
N ASP A 84 -13.25 -22.16 4.16
CA ASP A 84 -14.09 -21.46 5.14
C ASP A 84 -13.27 -20.80 6.26
N LEU A 85 -12.26 -21.51 6.76
CA LEU A 85 -11.35 -21.01 7.79
C LEU A 85 -10.51 -19.83 7.30
N LEU A 86 -10.15 -19.80 6.02
CA LEU A 86 -9.38 -18.72 5.41
C LEU A 86 -10.17 -17.39 5.42
N ILE A 87 -11.48 -17.48 5.20
CA ILE A 87 -12.43 -16.36 5.26
C ILE A 87 -12.70 -15.96 6.71
N GLU A 88 -12.96 -16.94 7.58
CA GLU A 88 -13.23 -16.71 9.01
C GLU A 88 -12.09 -15.90 9.65
N HIS A 89 -10.84 -16.25 9.32
CA HIS A 89 -9.65 -15.56 9.79
C HIS A 89 -9.28 -14.32 8.97
N LYS A 90 -10.08 -13.98 7.95
CA LYS A 90 -9.95 -12.79 7.10
C LYS A 90 -8.57 -12.66 6.45
N VAL A 91 -7.93 -13.78 6.13
CA VAL A 91 -6.56 -13.81 5.57
C VAL A 91 -6.51 -13.02 4.26
N LEU A 92 -7.42 -13.34 3.33
CA LEU A 92 -7.48 -12.69 2.01
C LEU A 92 -7.78 -11.19 2.10
N ILE A 93 -8.67 -10.79 3.03
CA ILE A 93 -9.00 -9.39 3.26
C ILE A 93 -7.77 -8.61 3.75
N ARG A 94 -6.90 -9.23 4.57
CA ARG A 94 -5.66 -8.57 5.01
C ARG A 94 -4.65 -8.41 3.86
N PHE A 95 -4.55 -9.37 2.94
CA PHE A 95 -3.75 -9.22 1.71
C PHE A 95 -4.25 -8.06 0.83
N SER A 96 -5.54 -7.75 0.85
CA SER A 96 -6.11 -6.63 0.06
C SER A 96 -5.48 -5.28 0.37
N HIS A 97 -4.95 -5.11 1.58
CA HIS A 97 -4.31 -3.88 2.02
C HIS A 97 -2.92 -3.66 1.39
N ILE A 98 -2.30 -4.70 0.79
CA ILE A 98 -1.05 -4.55 0.04
C ILE A 98 -1.27 -3.71 -1.22
N VAL A 99 -2.43 -3.85 -1.87
CA VAL A 99 -2.74 -3.16 -3.13
C VAL A 99 -2.68 -1.62 -3.01
N PRO A 100 -3.40 -0.96 -2.08
CA PRO A 100 -3.28 0.49 -1.92
C PRO A 100 -1.86 0.93 -1.53
N ALA A 101 -1.14 0.14 -0.73
CA ALA A 101 0.25 0.43 -0.37
C ALA A 101 1.17 0.41 -1.60
N ALA A 102 1.00 -0.58 -2.50
CA ALA A 102 1.74 -0.68 -3.74
C ALA A 102 1.47 0.51 -4.67
N ILE A 103 0.21 0.96 -4.77
CA ILE A 103 -0.14 2.17 -5.54
C ILE A 103 0.63 3.38 -4.99
N ILE A 104 0.61 3.62 -3.68
CA ILE A 104 1.34 4.77 -3.12
C ILE A 104 2.85 4.60 -3.34
N HIS A 105 3.40 3.39 -3.14
CA HIS A 105 4.82 3.11 -3.32
C HIS A 105 5.33 3.44 -4.73
N PHE A 106 4.60 3.03 -5.77
CA PHE A 106 5.03 3.23 -7.15
C PHE A 106 4.71 4.63 -7.67
N PHE A 107 3.56 5.21 -7.29
CA PHE A 107 3.13 6.49 -7.85
C PHE A 107 3.64 7.70 -7.07
N ALA A 108 3.86 7.62 -5.75
CA ALA A 108 4.32 8.77 -4.96
C ALA A 108 5.68 9.32 -5.42
N PRO A 109 6.73 8.50 -5.66
CA PRO A 109 8.02 9.01 -6.09
C PRO A 109 7.95 9.70 -7.47
N THR A 110 7.10 9.21 -8.36
CA THR A 110 6.92 9.77 -9.70
C THR A 110 6.06 11.04 -9.69
N LEU A 111 5.06 11.14 -8.80
CA LEU A 111 4.19 12.32 -8.69
C LEU A 111 4.86 13.48 -7.96
N PHE A 112 5.76 13.19 -7.00
CA PHE A 112 6.41 14.20 -6.15
C PHE A 112 7.93 14.29 -6.39
N GLU A 113 8.38 14.06 -7.62
CA GLU A 113 9.80 14.05 -7.99
C GLU A 113 10.53 15.36 -7.61
N ASN A 114 9.86 16.51 -7.75
CA ASN A 114 10.42 17.82 -7.39
C ASN A 114 10.18 18.21 -5.91
N HIS A 115 9.50 17.36 -5.13
CA HIS A 115 9.17 17.59 -3.72
C HIS A 115 9.74 16.44 -2.87
N SER A 116 11.06 16.44 -2.69
CA SER A 116 11.81 15.39 -2.00
C SER A 116 11.33 15.11 -0.57
N GLU A 117 10.96 16.16 0.19
CA GLU A 117 10.40 16.03 1.54
C GLU A 117 9.06 15.28 1.54
N VAL A 118 8.16 15.62 0.61
CA VAL A 118 6.85 14.97 0.48
C VAL A 118 7.00 13.52 0.03
N SER A 119 7.82 13.27 -0.99
CA SER A 119 8.11 11.91 -1.49
C SER A 119 8.73 11.02 -0.40
N SER A 120 9.68 11.55 0.37
CA SER A 120 10.32 10.81 1.46
C SER A 120 9.36 10.51 2.62
N LEU A 121 8.47 11.45 2.96
CA LEU A 121 7.40 11.23 3.93
C LEU A 121 6.44 10.12 3.47
N PHE A 122 5.97 10.15 2.22
CA PHE A 122 5.13 9.07 1.68
C PHE A 122 5.85 7.72 1.69
N SER A 123 7.13 7.70 1.33
CA SER A 123 7.94 6.48 1.34
C SER A 123 8.06 5.90 2.76
N LEU A 124 8.28 6.74 3.77
CA LEU A 124 8.30 6.35 5.18
C LEU A 124 6.94 5.77 5.62
N MET A 125 5.85 6.49 5.33
CA MET A 125 4.49 6.07 5.68
C MET A 125 4.12 4.74 5.03
N VAL A 126 4.45 4.56 3.75
CA VAL A 126 4.21 3.30 3.03
C VAL A 126 5.03 2.16 3.64
N ASN A 127 6.30 2.39 3.97
CA ASN A 127 7.14 1.34 4.56
C ASN A 127 6.58 0.86 5.90
N ILE A 128 6.25 1.78 6.80
CA ILE A 128 5.60 1.46 8.08
C ILE A 128 4.27 0.74 7.86
N TYR A 129 3.47 1.22 6.91
CA TYR A 129 2.19 0.61 6.59
C TYR A 129 2.35 -0.84 6.07
N LEU A 130 3.33 -1.10 5.20
CA LEU A 130 3.63 -2.44 4.70
C LEU A 130 4.09 -3.39 5.81
N ILE A 131 4.90 -2.92 6.75
CA ILE A 131 5.29 -3.71 7.93
C ILE A 131 4.05 -4.09 8.73
N ILE A 132 3.16 -3.14 9.03
CA ILE A 132 1.93 -3.39 9.78
C ILE A 132 1.02 -4.40 9.05
N ILE A 133 0.82 -4.23 7.74
CA ILE A 133 0.03 -5.18 6.93
C ILE A 133 0.64 -6.58 7.00
N THR A 134 1.96 -6.69 6.91
CA THR A 134 2.66 -7.97 6.97
C THR A 134 2.44 -8.65 8.32
N LEU A 135 2.57 -7.92 9.42
CA LEU A 135 2.26 -8.43 10.77
C LEU A 135 0.80 -8.89 10.88
N MET A 136 -0.13 -8.10 10.33
CA MET A 136 -1.54 -8.50 10.29
C MET A 136 -1.74 -9.78 9.48
N ILE A 137 -1.11 -9.92 8.31
CA ILE A 137 -1.22 -11.14 7.49
C ILE A 137 -0.67 -12.35 8.27
N ILE A 138 0.50 -12.23 8.88
CA ILE A 138 1.11 -13.30 9.67
C ILE A 138 0.21 -13.69 10.85
N ASP A 139 -0.35 -12.73 11.59
CA ASP A 139 -1.30 -13.01 12.67
C ASP A 139 -2.52 -13.81 12.18
N ALA A 140 -3.06 -13.46 11.02
CA ALA A 140 -4.20 -14.15 10.41
C ALA A 140 -3.84 -15.58 10.03
N LEU A 141 -2.69 -15.76 9.39
CA LEU A 141 -2.18 -17.07 8.99
C LEU A 141 -1.92 -17.95 10.20
N LEU A 142 -1.31 -17.42 11.26
CA LEU A 142 -1.09 -18.16 12.50
C LEU A 142 -2.41 -18.61 13.14
N ASN A 143 -3.43 -17.76 13.15
CA ASN A 143 -4.76 -18.14 13.64
C ASN A 143 -5.42 -19.19 12.75
N PHE A 144 -5.31 -19.02 11.44
CA PHE A 144 -5.79 -19.98 10.45
C PHE A 144 -5.15 -21.36 10.67
N PHE A 145 -3.82 -21.45 10.72
CA PHE A 145 -3.10 -22.69 10.95
C PHE A 145 -3.39 -23.31 12.33
N ARG A 146 -3.59 -22.47 13.36
CA ARG A 146 -4.03 -22.95 14.69
C ARG A 146 -5.38 -23.65 14.59
N ALA A 147 -6.36 -23.01 13.97
CA ALA A 147 -7.69 -23.57 13.81
C ALA A 147 -7.67 -24.81 12.90
N LEU A 148 -6.80 -24.82 11.88
CA LEU A 148 -6.53 -25.96 11.03
C LEU A 148 -6.08 -27.17 11.85
N TRP A 149 -5.08 -26.95 12.71
CA TRP A 149 -4.50 -27.96 13.59
C TRP A 149 -5.51 -28.49 14.61
N GLU A 150 -6.24 -27.60 15.28
CA GLU A 150 -7.21 -27.93 16.32
C GLU A 150 -8.42 -28.73 15.80
N ARG A 151 -8.70 -28.72 14.49
CA ARG A 151 -9.71 -29.61 13.88
C ARG A 151 -9.27 -31.07 13.80
N GLY A 152 -7.97 -31.36 13.79
CA GLY A 152 -7.44 -32.72 13.76
C GLY A 152 -7.54 -33.43 15.12
N ALA A 153 -7.56 -34.77 15.11
CA ALA A 153 -7.61 -35.57 16.35
C ALA A 153 -6.41 -35.29 17.28
N ALA A 154 -5.22 -35.09 16.71
CA ALA A 154 -4.03 -34.72 17.46
C ALA A 154 -4.12 -33.30 18.05
N GLY A 155 -4.60 -32.32 17.28
CA GLY A 155 -4.69 -30.93 17.73
C GLY A 155 -5.76 -30.68 18.78
N ARG A 156 -6.85 -31.48 18.81
CA ARG A 156 -7.81 -31.47 19.92
C ARG A 156 -7.19 -31.91 21.25
N ARG A 157 -6.24 -32.85 21.19
CA ARG A 157 -5.53 -33.36 22.38
C ARG A 157 -4.39 -32.42 22.82
N TYR A 158 -3.75 -31.75 21.86
CA TYR A 158 -2.63 -30.84 22.07
C TYR A 158 -2.92 -29.46 21.45
N PRO A 159 -3.67 -28.59 22.16
CA PRO A 159 -4.03 -27.27 21.65
C PRO A 159 -2.79 -26.39 21.47
N ALA A 160 -2.68 -25.74 20.31
CA ALA A 160 -1.51 -24.96 19.93
C ALA A 160 -1.58 -23.48 20.37
N LYS A 161 -2.57 -23.10 21.17
CA LYS A 161 -2.86 -21.70 21.53
C LYS A 161 -1.67 -21.00 22.19
N SER A 162 -1.01 -21.63 23.17
CA SER A 162 0.14 -21.05 23.87
C SER A 162 1.34 -20.84 22.94
N PHE A 163 1.63 -21.83 22.08
CA PHE A 163 2.73 -21.75 21.11
C PHE A 163 2.50 -20.62 20.09
N ILE A 164 1.30 -20.52 19.54
CA ILE A 164 0.92 -19.46 18.60
C ILE A 164 0.98 -18.09 19.27
N GLN A 165 0.57 -17.98 20.53
CA GLN A 165 0.66 -16.72 21.28
C GLN A 165 2.11 -16.29 21.51
N ALA A 166 3.00 -17.22 21.86
CA ALA A 166 4.43 -16.95 21.98
C ALA A 166 5.05 -16.52 20.64
N ALA A 167 4.69 -17.20 19.54
CA ALA A 167 5.16 -16.83 18.20
C ALA A 167 4.73 -15.40 17.82
N LYS A 168 3.46 -15.04 18.07
CA LYS A 168 2.95 -13.69 17.83
C LYS A 168 3.70 -12.62 18.61
N LEU A 169 4.07 -12.90 19.87
CA LEU A 169 4.84 -11.97 20.69
C LEU A 169 6.20 -11.67 20.03
N ILE A 170 6.91 -12.71 19.61
CA ILE A 170 8.22 -12.58 18.95
C ILE A 170 8.08 -11.82 17.62
N ILE A 171 7.10 -12.19 16.79
CA ILE A 171 6.86 -11.56 15.48
C ILE A 171 6.50 -10.08 15.63
N ASN A 172 5.64 -9.74 16.60
CA ASN A 172 5.28 -8.36 16.86
C ASN A 172 6.47 -7.54 17.40
N LEU A 173 7.35 -8.15 18.19
CA LEU A 173 8.58 -7.50 18.64
C LEU A 173 9.50 -7.18 17.46
N ILE A 174 9.71 -8.13 16.54
CA ILE A 174 10.50 -7.89 15.31
C ILE A 174 9.86 -6.80 14.46
N GLY A 175 8.53 -6.85 14.28
CA GLY A 175 7.79 -5.83 13.56
C GLY A 175 7.94 -4.44 14.17
N PHE A 176 7.88 -4.34 15.49
CA PHE A 176 8.10 -3.10 16.22
C PHE A 176 9.52 -2.55 16.00
N ILE A 177 10.54 -3.42 16.01
CA ILE A 177 11.93 -3.04 15.70
C ILE A 177 12.03 -2.47 14.28
N PHE A 178 11.39 -3.10 13.28
CA PHE A 178 11.41 -2.57 11.92
C PHE A 178 10.70 -1.22 11.78
N ILE A 179 9.59 -1.01 12.48
CA ILE A 179 8.90 0.29 12.50
C ILE A 179 9.83 1.35 13.11
N LEU A 180 10.47 1.06 14.24
CA LEU A 180 11.43 1.97 14.86
C LEU A 180 12.62 2.25 13.96
N SER A 181 13.20 1.22 13.32
CA SER A 181 14.29 1.37 12.35
C SER A 181 13.86 2.32 11.23
N SER A 182 12.69 2.09 10.63
CA SER A 182 12.21 2.94 9.55
C SER A 182 11.99 4.40 9.98
N LEU A 183 11.51 4.62 11.22
CA LEU A 183 11.34 5.96 11.77
C LEU A 183 12.69 6.64 12.04
N LEU A 184 13.67 5.91 12.55
CA LEU A 184 15.00 6.42 12.87
C LEU A 184 15.82 6.71 11.60
N ASP A 185 15.77 5.82 10.60
CA ASP A 185 16.46 5.98 9.31
C ASP A 185 15.99 7.23 8.54
N ARG A 186 14.78 7.72 8.83
CA ARG A 186 14.16 8.87 8.16
C ARG A 186 13.95 10.08 9.06
N SER A 187 14.18 9.94 10.37
CA SER A 187 14.27 11.05 11.30
C SER A 187 15.68 11.64 11.17
N PRO A 188 15.86 12.85 10.58
CA PRO A 188 17.14 13.54 10.61
C PRO A 188 17.38 14.07 12.02
N VAL A 189 17.60 13.16 12.96
CA VAL A 189 18.09 13.48 14.28
C VAL A 189 19.38 12.71 14.40
N VAL A 190 20.47 13.48 14.40
CA VAL A 190 21.90 13.15 14.55
C VAL A 190 22.55 12.32 13.44
N LEU A 191 23.10 13.02 12.44
CA LEU A 191 24.53 13.40 12.35
C LEU A 191 24.73 14.50 11.30
#